data_AF-X1S8M1-F1
#
_entry.id   AF-X1S8M1-F1
#
_cell.length_a   1.000
_cell.length_b   1.000
_cell.length_c   1.000
_cell.angle_alpha   90.00
_cell.angle_beta   90.00
_cell.angle_gamma   90.00
#
_symmetry.space_group_name_H-M   'P 1'
#
loop_
_entity.id
_entity.type
_entity.pdbx_description
1 polymer ?
#
loop_
_entity_poly.entity_id
_entity_poly.type
_entity_poly.pdbx_seq_one_letter_code
_entity_poly.pdbx_strand_id
1 'polypeptide(L)' 'MEQMIASEVVLFASPIYFWGFSAQIKALIDRGYSLVTNYHKPGWTSLLKGKSIGLLVTGADPYE' A
#
# COMPACT_ATOMS: atom_id res chain seq x y z
N MET A 1 -6.99 -7.77 6.45
CA MET A 1 -5.53 -7.47 6.37
C MET A 1 -4.66 -8.69 6.65
N GLU A 2 -5.19 -9.74 7.29
CA GLU A 2 -4.45 -10.98 7.62
C GLU A 2 -3.68 -11.57 6.43
N GLN A 3 -4.31 -11.71 5.26
CA GLN A 3 -3.62 -12.22 4.06
C GLN A 3 -2.41 -11.38 3.64
N MET A 4 -2.52 -10.05 3.73
CA MET A 4 -1.43 -9.12 3.41
C MET A 4 -0.31 -9.18 4.45
N ILE A 5 -0.63 -9.47 5.71
CA ILE A 5 0.34 -9.65 6.79
C ILE A 5 1.04 -11.01 6.67
N ALA A 6 0.33 -12.05 6.22
CA ALA A 6 0.86 -13.40 6.06
C ALA A 6 1.67 -13.60 4.76
N SER A 7 1.57 -12.70 3.79
CA SER A 7 2.27 -12.84 2.50
C SER A 7 3.74 -12.40 2.56
N GLU A 8 4.59 -13.00 1.71
CA GLU A 8 5.98 -12.55 1.54
C GLU A 8 6.07 -11.26 0.70
N VAL A 9 5.15 -11.12 -0.26
CA VAL A 9 5.10 -10.00 -1.22
C VAL A 9 3.68 -9.43 -1.29
N VAL A 10 3.57 -8.13 -1.51
CA VAL A 10 2.30 -7.42 -1.77
C VAL A 10 2.44 -6.63 -3.05
N LEU A 11 1.56 -6.88 -4.04
CA LEU A 11 1.47 -6.08 -5.27
C LEU A 11 0.12 -5.37 -5.30
N PHE A 12 0.12 -4.05 -5.15
CA PHE A 12 -1.06 -3.24 -5.42
C PHE A 12 -1.16 -3.03 -6.93
N ALA A 13 -2.29 -3.43 -7.52
CA ALA A 13 -2.55 -3.24 -8.94
C ALA A 13 -3.78 -2.33 -9.10
N SER A 14 -3.64 -1.23 -9.85
CA SER A 14 -4.73 -0.27 -10.02
C SER A 14 -4.62 0.48 -11.35
N PRO A 15 -5.72 0.72 -12.07
CA PRO A 15 -5.70 1.77 -13.08
C PRO A 15 -5.49 3.14 -12.41
N ILE A 16 -4.87 4.06 -13.14
CA ILE A 16 -4.83 5.46 -12.74
C ILE A 16 -6.16 6.10 -13.12
N TYR A 17 -6.86 6.64 -12.12
CA TYR A 17 -8.06 7.44 -12.27
C TYR A 17 -7.81 8.81 -11.64
N PHE A 18 -7.91 9.87 -12.44
CA PHE A 18 -7.73 11.25 -11.99
C PHE A 18 -6.39 11.43 -11.23
N TRP A 19 -5.28 11.02 -11.85
CA TRP A 19 -3.93 11.17 -11.30
C TRP A 19 -3.67 10.42 -9.98
N GLY A 20 -4.48 9.40 -9.67
CA GLY A 20 -4.31 8.54 -8.50
C GLY A 20 -4.81 7.11 -8.73
N PHE A 21 -4.51 6.20 -7.81
CA PHE A 21 -5.06 4.84 -7.83
C PHE A 21 -6.56 4.84 -7.50
N SER A 22 -7.26 3.77 -7.87
CA SER A 22 -8.68 3.61 -7.56
C SER A 22 -8.98 3.79 -6.07
N ALA A 23 -10.16 4.32 -5.77
CA ALA A 23 -10.59 4.61 -4.39
C ALA A 23 -10.54 3.36 -3.48
N GLN A 24 -10.78 2.18 -4.04
CA GLN A 24 -10.72 0.90 -3.34
C GLN A 24 -9.28 0.56 -2.91
N ILE A 25 -8.30 0.77 -3.79
CA ILE A 25 -6.88 0.57 -3.48
C ILE A 25 -6.41 1.61 -2.47
N LYS A 26 -6.81 2.88 -2.64
CA LYS A 26 -6.52 3.93 -1.66
C LYS A 26 -7.04 3.58 -0.27
N ALA A 27 -8.29 3.13 -0.18
CA ALA A 27 -8.90 2.73 1.10
C ALA A 27 -8.17 1.54 1.75
N LEU A 28 -7.66 0.59 0.97
CA LEU A 28 -6.85 -0.52 1.49
C LEU A 28 -5.49 -0.04 2.02
N ILE A 29 -4.80 0.82 1.28
CA ILE A 29 -3.52 1.42 1.69
C ILE A 29 -3.71 2.21 2.99
N ASP A 30 -4.76 3.01 3.09
CA ASP A 30 -5.03 3.83 4.28
C ASP A 30 -5.24 3.00 5.54
N ARG A 31 -5.91 1.85 5.43
CA ARG A 31 -6.04 0.91 6.56
C ARG A 31 -4.69 0.33 6.98
N GLY A 32 -3.74 0.21 6.06
CA GLY A 32 -2.38 -0.23 6.34
C GLY A 32 -1.65 0.63 7.37
N TYR A 33 -2.00 1.92 7.50
CA TYR A 33 -1.40 2.78 8.53
C TYR A 33 -1.71 2.33 9.96
N SER A 34 -2.84 1.65 10.18
CA SER A 34 -3.16 1.06 11.49
C SER A 34 -2.23 -0.09 11.90
N LEU A 35 -1.41 -0.60 10.96
CA LEU A 35 -0.43 -1.65 11.22
C LEU A 35 0.89 -1.11 11.76
N VAL A 36 1.04 0.21 11.87
CA VAL A 36 2.25 0.90 12.35
C VAL A 36 2.10 1.28 13.82
N THR A 37 3.13 1.03 14.62
CA THR A 37 3.21 1.49 16.01
C THR A 37 4.46 2.34 16.22
N ASN A 38 4.41 3.27 17.19
CA ASN A 38 5.51 4.17 17.56
C ASN A 38 6.09 4.97 16.38
N TYR A 39 5.23 5.50 15.48
CA TYR A 39 5.67 6.39 14.40
C TYR A 39 6.49 7.57 14.95
N HIS A 40 7.68 7.76 14.39
CA HIS A 40 8.68 8.77 14.83
C HIS A 40 9.10 8.66 16.31
N LYS A 41 8.98 7.49 16.93
CA LYS A 41 9.40 7.23 18.32
C LYS A 41 10.31 5.98 18.38
N PRO A 42 11.12 5.82 19.45
CA PRO A 42 11.83 4.57 19.70
C PRO A 42 10.89 3.37 19.70
N GLY A 43 11.34 2.23 19.18
CA GLY A 43 10.52 1.02 19.08
C GLY A 43 9.48 1.07 17.94
N TRP A 44 9.70 1.90 16.92
CA TRP A 44 8.90 1.89 15.69
C TRP A 44 8.88 0.49 15.05
N THR A 45 7.67 0.02 14.72
CA THR A 45 7.49 -1.19 13.93
C THR A 45 6.21 -1.14 13.11
N SER A 46 6.10 -2.06 12.15
CA SER A 46 4.91 -2.27 11.34
C SER A 46 4.71 -3.76 11.09
N LEU A 47 3.46 -4.23 11.03
CA LEU A 47 3.18 -5.61 10.60
C LEU A 47 3.51 -5.87 9.12
N LEU A 48 3.85 -4.82 8.37
CA LEU A 48 4.37 -4.91 6.99
C LEU A 48 5.89 -4.70 6.89
N LYS A 49 6.58 -4.53 8.03
CA LYS A 49 8.03 -4.28 8.05
C LYS A 49 8.78 -5.42 7.35
N GLY A 50 9.66 -5.06 6.41
CA GLY A 50 10.53 -6.01 5.70
C GLY A 50 9.88 -6.73 4.52
N LYS A 51 8.58 -6.55 4.27
CA LYS A 51 7.91 -7.14 3.09
C LYS A 51 8.29 -6.40 1.81
N SER A 52 8.38 -7.13 0.70
CA SER A 52 8.48 -6.52 -0.63
C SER A 52 7.11 -6.01 -1.06
N ILE A 53 7.01 -4.70 -1.29
CA ILE A 53 5.75 -4.04 -1.70
C ILE A 53 5.97 -3.36 -3.04
N GLY A 54 5.11 -3.66 -4.01
CA GLY A 54 5.12 -3.08 -5.35
C GLY A 54 3.78 -2.41 -5.70
N LEU A 55 3.84 -1.51 -6.67
CA LEU A 55 2.69 -0.85 -7.26
C LEU A 55 2.77 -1.03 -8.79
N LEU A 56 1.75 -1.65 -9.37
CA LEU A 56 1.56 -1.77 -10.82
C LEU A 56 0.37 -0.90 -11.21
N VAL A 57 0.59 0.04 -12.12
CA VAL A 57 -0.45 0.94 -12.59
C VAL A 57 -0.52 1.00 -14.10
N THR A 58 -1.74 1.22 -14.60
CA THR A 58 -2.00 1.50 -16.01
C THR A 58 -2.63 2.89 -16.13
N GLY A 59 -2.01 3.80 -16.87
CA GLY A 59 -2.58 5.09 -17.28
C GLY A 59 -2.76 5.12 -18.79
N ALA A 60 -3.68 5.95 -19.29
CA ALA A 60 -3.93 6.03 -20.73
C ALA A 60 -2.97 7.00 -21.46
N ASP A 61 -2.36 7.94 -20.74
CA ASP A 61 -1.43 8.93 -21.28
C ASP A 61 -0.21 9.10 -20.34
N PRO A 62 0.97 9.58 -20.80
CA PRO A 62 2.15 9.77 -19.94
C PRO A 62 1.93 10.73 -18.76
N TYR A 63 0.87 11.54 -18.82
CA TYR A 63 0.51 12.54 -17.82
C TYR A 63 -0.79 12.22 -17.07
N GLU A 64 -1.39 11.06 -17.31
CA GLU A 64 -2.50 10.54 -16.50
C GLU A 64 -2.00 9.74 -15.30
#